data_AF-A0A8T3XVY9-F1
#
_entry.id   AF-A0A8T3XVY9-F1
#
_cell.length_a   1.000
_cell.length_b   1.000
_cell.length_c   1.000
_cell.angle_alpha   90.00
_cell.angle_beta   90.00
_cell.angle_gamma   90.00
#
_symmetry.space_group_name_H-M   'P 1'
#
loop_
_entity.id
_entity.type
_entity.pdbx_description
1 polymer ?
#
loop_
_entity_poly.entity_id
_entity_poly.type
_entity_poly.pdbx_seq_one_letter_code
_entity_poly.pdbx_strand_id
1 'polypeptide(L)'
;MKLLTFLLAFLILINTASASFITLSTTISEIRIENSAQANIKLVNSGDEPALNLHISLILPEGFESDEINLDKLNPNATFEGIINITRTKELLAGRYPATVLTEYTDINGYLFSSISPASIVYKASTNSKVTGSISELRLGASGSENLILDIKNLDEIRHEIKVKLFLPRELKTNDYEKTVAVNAKEKYQMEFSVSNLAALKGSAYVILTSLEYDYNNMHYSSQATAVAKVGDATIPQNFPWIHISIFLLIVIFIYFQIKSKAGRK
;
A
#
# COMPACT_ATOMS: atom_id res chain seq x y z
N MET A 1 6.56 23.07 47.42
CA MET A 1 5.17 22.78 47.01
C MET A 1 4.81 23.46 45.69
N LYS A 2 4.91 24.80 45.55
CA LYS A 2 4.49 25.54 44.33
C LYS A 2 5.14 25.07 43.00
N LEU A 3 6.42 24.69 43.00
CA LEU A 3 7.11 24.20 41.79
C LEU A 3 6.62 22.82 41.33
N LEU A 4 6.27 21.94 42.28
CA LEU A 4 5.72 20.60 42.00
C LEU A 4 4.32 20.71 41.40
N THR A 5 3.50 21.61 41.94
CA THR A 5 2.15 21.88 41.41
C THR A 5 2.22 22.46 40.00
N PHE A 6 3.21 23.31 39.72
CA PHE A 6 3.42 23.90 38.40
C PHE A 6 3.92 22.88 37.37
N LEU A 7 4.86 22.01 37.73
CA LEU A 7 5.37 20.96 36.85
C LEU A 7 4.29 19.90 36.54
N LEU A 8 3.50 19.50 37.55
CA LEU A 8 2.41 18.55 37.36
C LEU A 8 1.28 19.15 36.51
N ALA A 9 0.97 20.44 36.69
CA ALA A 9 0.02 21.15 35.83
C ALA A 9 0.54 21.27 34.38
N PHE A 10 1.84 21.45 34.17
CA PHE A 10 2.45 21.50 32.84
C PHE A 10 2.47 20.13 32.14
N LEU A 11 2.68 19.04 32.89
CA LEU A 11 2.62 17.66 32.37
C LEU A 11 1.19 17.23 31.98
N ILE A 12 0.16 17.75 32.64
CA ILE A 12 -1.26 17.50 32.30
C ILE A 12 -1.67 18.26 31.02
N LEU A 13 -0.96 19.33 30.66
CA LEU A 13 -1.17 20.10 29.43
C LEU A 13 -0.49 19.51 28.19
N ILE A 14 0.24 18.39 28.33
CA ILE A 14 0.81 17.68 27.19
C ILE A 14 -0.33 16.95 26.50
N ASN A 15 -0.96 17.60 25.53
CA ASN A 15 -1.89 16.94 24.62
C ASN A 15 -1.16 15.77 23.96
N THR A 16 -1.70 14.57 24.14
CA THR A 16 -1.31 13.41 23.34
C THR A 16 -1.69 13.72 21.89
N ALA A 17 -0.71 14.01 21.04
CA ALA A 17 -0.93 14.07 19.60
C ALA A 17 -1.35 12.65 19.15
N SER A 18 -2.64 12.45 18.93
CA SER A 18 -3.14 11.25 18.26
C SER A 18 -2.95 11.48 16.76
N ALA A 19 -2.17 10.61 16.12
CA ALA A 19 -2.10 10.59 14.67
C ALA A 19 -3.42 10.00 14.14
N SER A 20 -4.17 10.80 13.37
CA SER A 20 -5.31 10.29 12.60
C SER A 20 -4.81 9.44 11.44
N PHE A 21 -5.66 8.59 10.88
CA PHE A 21 -5.33 7.75 9.74
C PHE A 21 -6.56 7.51 8.84
N ILE A 22 -6.26 7.32 7.56
CA ILE A 22 -7.24 6.89 6.55
C ILE A 22 -6.92 5.44 6.20
N THR A 23 -7.94 4.59 6.12
CA THR A 23 -7.76 3.20 5.67
C THR A 23 -8.86 2.88 4.66
N LEU A 24 -8.48 2.84 3.39
CA LEU A 24 -9.39 2.54 2.30
C LEU A 24 -9.31 1.07 1.93
N SER A 25 -10.46 0.40 1.92
CA SER A 25 -10.62 -0.95 1.39
C SER A 25 -11.47 -0.90 0.13
N THR A 26 -10.92 -1.38 -0.98
CA THR A 26 -11.60 -1.43 -2.28
C THR A 26 -11.94 -2.86 -2.65
N THR A 27 -13.19 -3.10 -3.04
CA THR A 27 -13.66 -4.35 -3.62
C THR A 27 -14.24 -4.07 -4.99
N ILE A 28 -13.91 -4.91 -5.97
CA ILE A 28 -14.42 -4.82 -7.34
C ILE A 28 -15.02 -6.16 -7.75
N SER A 29 -16.17 -6.14 -8.44
CA SER A 29 -16.79 -7.35 -8.98
C SER A 29 -15.93 -7.98 -10.09
N GLU A 30 -16.09 -9.28 -10.33
CA GLU A 30 -15.47 -9.91 -11.51
C GLU A 30 -15.97 -9.23 -12.80
N ILE A 31 -15.03 -8.86 -13.67
CA ILE A 31 -15.34 -8.18 -14.93
C ILE A 31 -15.35 -9.23 -16.04
N ARG A 32 -16.53 -9.56 -16.57
CA ARG A 32 -16.66 -10.40 -17.77
C ARG A 32 -17.07 -9.52 -18.94
N ILE A 33 -16.26 -9.51 -19.99
CA ILE A 33 -16.45 -8.60 -21.12
C ILE A 33 -16.49 -9.36 -22.44
N GLU A 34 -17.34 -8.90 -23.35
CA GLU A 34 -17.31 -9.27 -24.77
C GLU A 34 -16.95 -8.03 -25.60
N ASN A 35 -17.74 -6.96 -25.50
CA ASN A 35 -17.43 -5.65 -26.07
C ASN A 35 -17.40 -4.55 -25.00
N SER A 36 -18.36 -4.60 -24.06
CA SER A 36 -18.43 -3.70 -22.92
C SER A 36 -18.87 -4.46 -21.67
N ALA A 37 -18.48 -3.97 -20.50
CA ALA A 37 -18.84 -4.52 -19.20
C ALA A 37 -18.99 -3.41 -18.16
N GLN A 38 -19.65 -3.73 -17.06
CA GLN A 38 -19.74 -2.87 -15.87
C GLN A 38 -19.03 -3.54 -14.71
N ALA A 39 -18.17 -2.78 -14.03
CA ALA A 39 -17.52 -3.20 -12.80
C ALA A 39 -18.17 -2.47 -11.62
N ASN A 40 -18.74 -3.22 -10.69
CA ASN A 40 -19.25 -2.66 -9.43
C ASN A 40 -18.08 -2.50 -8.47
N ILE A 41 -17.88 -1.28 -7.98
CA ILE A 41 -16.83 -0.93 -7.04
C ILE A 41 -17.48 -0.58 -5.71
N LYS A 42 -16.91 -1.12 -4.64
CA LYS A 42 -17.22 -0.77 -3.26
C LYS A 42 -15.97 -0.25 -2.59
N LEU A 43 -16.04 0.96 -2.06
CA LEU A 43 -14.96 1.61 -1.31
C LEU A 43 -15.42 1.86 0.12
N VAL A 44 -14.62 1.43 1.10
CA VAL A 44 -14.92 1.61 2.53
C VAL A 44 -13.78 2.37 3.17
N ASN A 45 -14.07 3.46 3.88
CA ASN A 45 -13.11 4.14 4.75
C ASN A 45 -13.28 3.63 6.17
N SER A 46 -12.36 2.79 6.65
CA SER A 46 -12.34 2.30 8.03
C SER A 46 -11.39 3.08 8.94
N GLY A 47 -10.89 4.23 8.48
CA GLY A 47 -10.08 5.16 9.27
C GLY A 47 -10.92 6.04 10.18
N ASP A 48 -10.25 6.93 10.91
CA ASP A 48 -10.86 7.95 11.77
C ASP A 48 -10.87 9.36 11.13
N GLU A 49 -10.22 9.50 9.97
CA GLU A 49 -10.18 10.73 9.17
C GLU A 49 -10.98 10.58 7.85
N PRO A 50 -11.72 11.62 7.39
CA PRO A 50 -12.31 11.60 6.06
C PRO A 50 -11.26 11.57 4.95
N ALA A 51 -11.49 10.76 3.93
CA ALA A 51 -10.79 10.88 2.65
C ALA A 51 -11.48 11.96 1.81
N LEU A 52 -10.70 12.83 1.16
CA LEU A 52 -11.18 13.94 0.34
C LEU A 52 -10.70 13.80 -1.10
N ASN A 53 -11.40 14.44 -2.04
CA ASN A 53 -11.04 14.50 -3.46
C ASN A 53 -10.67 13.13 -4.05
N LEU A 54 -11.51 12.13 -3.78
CA LEU A 54 -11.25 10.76 -4.20
C LEU A 54 -11.39 10.66 -5.72
N HIS A 55 -10.39 10.06 -6.34
CA HIS A 55 -10.36 9.73 -7.76
C HIS A 55 -10.12 8.23 -7.91
N ILE A 56 -11.09 7.53 -8.50
CA ILE A 56 -11.06 6.08 -8.68
C ILE A 56 -11.00 5.78 -10.17
N SER A 57 -9.94 5.09 -10.59
CA SER A 57 -9.70 4.72 -11.98
C SER A 57 -9.18 3.28 -12.11
N LEU A 58 -9.18 2.73 -13.31
CA LEU A 58 -8.59 1.42 -13.61
C LEU A 58 -7.30 1.59 -14.41
N ILE A 59 -6.23 0.96 -13.94
CA ILE A 59 -5.04 0.71 -14.75
C ILE A 59 -5.32 -0.58 -15.53
N LEU A 60 -5.52 -0.42 -16.83
CA LEU A 60 -5.96 -1.48 -17.73
C LEU A 60 -4.82 -1.99 -18.62
N PRO A 61 -4.87 -3.27 -19.05
CA PRO A 61 -3.99 -3.74 -20.10
C PRO A 61 -4.39 -3.13 -21.45
N GLU A 62 -3.46 -3.16 -22.38
CA GLU A 62 -3.68 -2.62 -23.71
C GLU A 62 -4.88 -3.30 -24.40
N GLY A 63 -5.79 -2.49 -24.95
CA GLY A 63 -7.01 -2.97 -25.61
C GLY A 63 -8.28 -2.88 -24.78
N PHE A 64 -8.20 -2.30 -23.58
CA PHE A 64 -9.34 -1.93 -22.77
C PHE A 64 -9.27 -0.44 -22.38
N GLU A 65 -10.44 0.18 -22.24
CA GLU A 65 -10.62 1.54 -21.74
C GLU A 65 -11.73 1.55 -20.70
N SER A 66 -11.70 2.52 -19.80
CA SER A 66 -12.76 2.68 -18.79
C SER A 66 -13.02 4.13 -18.42
N ASP A 67 -14.20 4.34 -17.85
CA ASP A 67 -14.54 5.58 -17.17
C ASP A 67 -13.78 5.71 -15.82
N GLU A 68 -13.88 6.89 -15.23
CA GLU A 68 -13.32 7.23 -13.92
C GLU A 68 -14.43 7.75 -13.00
N ILE A 69 -14.26 7.60 -11.69
CA ILE A 69 -15.20 8.10 -10.68
C ILE A 69 -14.50 9.17 -9.84
N ASN A 70 -15.15 10.32 -9.69
CA ASN A 70 -14.74 11.36 -8.76
C ASN A 70 -15.74 11.44 -7.61
N LEU A 71 -15.23 11.51 -6.38
CA LEU A 71 -16.02 11.63 -5.16
C LEU A 71 -15.36 12.66 -4.24
N ASP A 72 -16.08 13.73 -3.91
CA ASP A 72 -15.52 14.82 -3.10
C ASP A 72 -15.05 14.38 -1.72
N LYS A 73 -15.78 13.45 -1.08
CA LYS A 73 -15.53 13.04 0.30
C LYS A 73 -16.07 11.65 0.62
N LEU A 74 -15.29 10.88 1.38
CA LEU A 74 -15.73 9.66 2.04
C LEU A 74 -15.43 9.75 3.54
N ASN A 75 -16.50 9.93 4.34
CA ASN A 75 -16.39 10.04 5.79
C ASN A 75 -15.86 8.76 6.45
N PRO A 76 -15.31 8.84 7.67
CA PRO A 76 -14.99 7.67 8.49
C PRO A 76 -16.16 6.71 8.60
N ASN A 77 -15.88 5.42 8.48
CA ASN A 77 -16.84 4.30 8.50
C ASN A 77 -17.93 4.36 7.42
N ALA A 78 -17.79 5.24 6.43
CA ALA A 78 -18.71 5.31 5.29
C ALA A 78 -18.31 4.32 4.19
N THR A 79 -19.32 3.93 3.42
CA THR A 79 -19.17 3.11 2.23
C THR A 79 -19.66 3.89 1.02
N PHE A 80 -18.89 3.83 -0.06
CA PHE A 80 -19.30 4.26 -1.39
C PHE A 80 -19.45 3.04 -2.29
N GLU A 81 -20.49 3.05 -3.12
CA GLU A 81 -20.70 2.07 -4.18
C GLU A 81 -20.86 2.80 -5.52
N GLY A 82 -20.16 2.33 -6.54
CA GLY A 82 -20.11 2.95 -7.85
C GLY A 82 -19.94 1.93 -8.97
N ILE A 83 -20.13 2.40 -10.20
CA ILE A 83 -20.01 1.56 -11.41
C ILE A 83 -19.00 2.20 -12.34
N ILE A 84 -18.01 1.43 -12.78
CA ILE A 84 -17.10 1.81 -13.86
C ILE A 84 -17.49 1.03 -15.12
N ASN A 85 -17.76 1.74 -16.22
CA ASN A 85 -17.94 1.09 -17.51
C ASN A 85 -16.56 0.81 -18.12
N ILE A 86 -16.43 -0.37 -18.72
CA ILE A 86 -15.21 -0.83 -19.37
C ILE A 86 -15.57 -1.23 -20.79
N THR A 87 -14.77 -0.80 -21.75
CA THR A 87 -14.95 -1.13 -23.16
C THR A 87 -13.68 -1.78 -23.72
N ARG A 88 -13.87 -2.70 -24.67
CA ARG A 88 -12.78 -3.33 -25.41
C ARG A 88 -12.58 -2.57 -26.72
N THR A 89 -11.35 -2.18 -27.01
CA THR A 89 -11.01 -1.32 -28.15
C THR A 89 -10.34 -2.06 -29.30
N LYS A 90 -9.88 -3.30 -29.09
CA LYS A 90 -9.30 -4.16 -30.12
C LYS A 90 -9.57 -5.64 -29.85
N GLU A 91 -9.38 -6.48 -30.87
CA GLU A 91 -9.41 -7.93 -30.67
C GLU A 91 -8.20 -8.42 -29.89
N LEU A 92 -8.45 -9.36 -28.98
CA LEU A 92 -7.52 -9.91 -28.00
C LEU A 92 -7.64 -11.44 -27.99
N LEU A 93 -6.68 -12.13 -27.36
CA LEU A 93 -6.82 -13.56 -27.10
C LEU A 93 -7.89 -13.79 -26.03
N ALA A 94 -8.63 -14.89 -26.13
CA ALA A 94 -9.53 -15.28 -25.05
C ALA A 94 -8.72 -15.57 -23.78
N GLY A 95 -9.17 -15.12 -22.62
CA GLY A 95 -8.42 -15.34 -21.38
C GLY A 95 -8.72 -14.35 -20.27
N ARG A 96 -7.85 -14.39 -19.25
CA ARG A 96 -7.92 -13.52 -18.07
C ARG A 96 -6.78 -12.51 -18.11
N TYR A 97 -7.13 -11.24 -18.09
CA TYR A 97 -6.23 -10.08 -18.14
C TYR A 97 -6.16 -9.41 -16.76
N PRO A 98 -4.96 -9.00 -16.30
CA PRO A 98 -4.83 -8.30 -15.03
C PRO A 98 -5.29 -6.84 -15.19
N ALA A 99 -6.02 -6.35 -14.20
CA ALA A 99 -6.34 -4.94 -14.05
C ALA A 99 -6.03 -4.50 -12.62
N THR A 100 -5.97 -3.19 -12.39
CA THR A 100 -5.71 -2.64 -11.06
C THR A 100 -6.64 -1.48 -10.82
N VAL A 101 -7.34 -1.46 -9.69
CA VAL A 101 -8.05 -0.26 -9.24
C VAL A 101 -7.03 0.67 -8.59
N LEU A 102 -6.92 1.89 -9.09
CA LEU A 102 -6.17 2.98 -8.46
C LEU A 102 -7.16 3.90 -7.76
N THR A 103 -6.93 4.20 -6.49
CA THR A 103 -7.70 5.18 -5.72
C THR A 103 -6.76 6.23 -5.19
N GLU A 104 -6.90 7.45 -5.67
CA GLU A 104 -6.16 8.62 -5.21
C GLU A 104 -7.07 9.44 -4.30
N TYR A 105 -6.51 10.04 -3.25
CA TYR A 105 -7.27 10.82 -2.28
C TYR A 105 -6.35 11.76 -1.50
N THR A 106 -6.93 12.78 -0.87
CA THR A 106 -6.21 13.67 0.03
C THR A 106 -6.74 13.58 1.45
N ASP A 107 -5.87 13.82 2.43
CA ASP A 107 -6.27 14.04 3.82
C ASP A 107 -6.75 15.49 4.05
N ILE A 108 -7.11 15.84 5.28
CA ILE A 108 -7.55 17.19 5.64
C ILE A 108 -6.43 18.24 5.55
N ASN A 109 -5.18 17.80 5.61
CA ASN A 109 -3.99 18.65 5.49
C ASN A 109 -3.55 18.84 4.02
N GLY A 110 -4.24 18.18 3.07
CA GLY A 110 -3.95 18.25 1.64
C GLY A 110 -2.81 17.35 1.18
N TYR A 111 -2.34 16.41 2.00
CA TYR A 111 -1.40 15.38 1.55
C TYR A 111 -2.08 14.42 0.60
N LEU A 112 -1.44 14.17 -0.55
CA LEU A 112 -1.91 13.22 -1.55
C LEU A 112 -1.46 11.80 -1.17
N PHE A 113 -2.41 10.88 -1.26
CA PHE A 113 -2.21 9.45 -1.05
C PHE A 113 -2.82 8.67 -2.21
N SER A 114 -2.33 7.45 -2.39
CA SER A 114 -2.91 6.51 -3.33
C SER A 114 -2.90 5.08 -2.78
N SER A 115 -3.89 4.31 -3.21
CA SER A 115 -4.04 2.90 -2.90
C SER A 115 -4.31 2.15 -4.20
N ILE A 116 -3.81 0.92 -4.27
CA ILE A 116 -4.05 0.03 -5.40
C ILE A 116 -4.72 -1.25 -4.93
N SER A 117 -5.60 -1.80 -5.75
CA SER A 117 -6.28 -3.07 -5.46
C SER A 117 -6.35 -3.95 -6.71
N PRO A 118 -6.13 -5.27 -6.56
CA PRO A 118 -6.15 -6.19 -7.68
C PRO A 118 -7.54 -6.29 -8.31
N ALA A 119 -7.57 -6.35 -9.64
CA ALA A 119 -8.75 -6.63 -10.43
C ALA A 119 -8.38 -7.58 -11.59
N SER A 120 -9.39 -8.18 -12.22
CA SER A 120 -9.15 -8.96 -13.44
C SER A 120 -10.33 -8.88 -14.40
N ILE A 121 -10.00 -8.95 -15.68
CA ILE A 121 -10.95 -8.94 -16.79
C ILE A 121 -10.93 -10.31 -17.44
N VAL A 122 -12.08 -10.93 -17.60
CA VAL A 122 -12.27 -12.19 -18.31
C VAL A 122 -12.88 -11.88 -19.67
N TYR A 123 -12.15 -12.19 -20.74
CA TYR A 123 -12.60 -12.03 -22.12
C TYR A 123 -12.84 -13.41 -22.75
N LYS A 124 -14.07 -13.70 -23.16
CA LYS A 124 -14.56 -14.96 -23.78
C LYS A 124 -14.39 -16.25 -22.97
N ALA A 125 -13.26 -16.46 -22.31
CA ALA A 125 -12.96 -17.64 -21.53
C ALA A 125 -12.14 -17.29 -20.28
N SER A 126 -12.49 -17.89 -19.14
CA SER A 126 -11.68 -17.76 -17.93
C SER A 126 -10.53 -18.75 -17.98
N THR A 127 -9.30 -18.24 -17.87
CA THR A 127 -8.09 -19.05 -17.71
C THR A 127 -7.65 -19.05 -16.24
N ASN A 128 -6.97 -20.13 -15.85
CA ASN A 128 -6.32 -20.27 -14.56
C ASN A 128 -4.82 -20.42 -14.80
N SER A 129 -4.04 -19.42 -14.38
CA SER A 129 -2.59 -19.43 -14.54
C SER A 129 -1.95 -20.54 -13.70
N LYS A 130 -0.98 -21.25 -14.29
CA LYS A 130 -0.09 -22.17 -13.58
C LYS A 130 1.22 -21.50 -13.14
N VAL A 131 1.41 -20.23 -13.49
CA VAL A 131 2.52 -19.40 -13.02
C VAL A 131 2.00 -18.54 -11.87
N THR A 132 2.62 -18.65 -10.70
CA THR A 132 2.22 -17.91 -9.49
C THR A 132 3.36 -17.04 -8.99
N GLY A 133 3.04 -15.86 -8.47
CA GLY A 133 3.97 -14.97 -7.80
C GLY A 133 3.78 -14.92 -6.29
N SER A 134 4.83 -14.59 -5.55
CA SER A 134 4.80 -14.21 -4.15
C SER A 134 5.76 -13.04 -3.94
N ILE A 135 5.33 -12.02 -3.22
CA ILE A 135 6.13 -10.81 -2.98
C ILE A 135 6.43 -10.72 -1.48
N SER A 136 7.68 -10.42 -1.11
CA SER A 136 8.04 -10.16 0.28
C SER A 136 7.55 -8.78 0.76
N GLU A 137 7.28 -8.63 2.07
CA GLU A 137 7.08 -7.30 2.66
C GLU A 137 8.29 -6.40 2.36
N LEU A 138 8.02 -5.18 1.90
CA LEU A 138 9.06 -4.18 1.63
C LEU A 138 9.11 -3.18 2.79
N ARG A 139 10.30 -2.86 3.27
CA ARG A 139 10.50 -1.83 4.29
C ARG A 139 11.38 -0.75 3.72
N LEU A 140 10.85 0.45 3.56
CA LEU A 140 11.56 1.59 3.00
C LEU A 140 11.89 2.61 4.09
N GLY A 141 13.10 3.14 4.05
CA GLY A 141 13.45 4.35 4.79
C GLY A 141 12.69 5.58 4.28
N ALA A 142 12.70 6.66 5.07
CA ALA A 142 12.09 7.94 4.68
C ALA A 142 12.70 8.55 3.40
N SER A 143 13.98 8.28 3.15
CA SER A 143 14.69 8.66 1.93
C SER A 143 15.61 7.50 1.55
N GLY A 144 15.15 6.61 0.67
CA GLY A 144 15.90 5.41 0.32
C GLY A 144 15.29 4.62 -0.82
N SER A 145 16.07 3.66 -1.30
CA SER A 145 15.66 2.66 -2.29
C SER A 145 16.00 1.29 -1.73
N GLU A 146 15.08 0.35 -1.86
CA GLU A 146 15.23 -1.03 -1.39
C GLU A 146 14.76 -1.99 -2.47
N ASN A 147 15.27 -3.22 -2.43
CA ASN A 147 14.91 -4.23 -3.42
C ASN A 147 13.66 -4.97 -2.96
N LEU A 148 12.61 -4.88 -3.77
CA LEU A 148 11.43 -5.71 -3.69
C LEU A 148 11.72 -7.06 -4.35
N ILE A 149 11.53 -8.14 -3.61
CA ILE A 149 11.75 -9.50 -4.09
C ILE A 149 10.42 -10.13 -4.50
N LEU A 150 10.35 -10.55 -5.77
CA LEU A 150 9.27 -11.34 -6.34
C LEU A 150 9.77 -12.76 -6.62
N ASP A 151 9.18 -13.74 -5.93
CA ASP A 151 9.38 -15.15 -6.22
C ASP A 151 8.31 -15.62 -7.21
N ILE A 152 8.75 -16.11 -8.37
CA ILE A 152 7.92 -16.64 -9.44
C ILE A 152 8.06 -18.16 -9.44
N LYS A 153 6.94 -18.87 -9.50
CA LYS A 153 6.92 -20.33 -9.59
C LYS A 153 6.10 -20.76 -10.79
N ASN A 154 6.71 -21.50 -11.70
CA ASN A 154 6.01 -22.15 -12.79
C ASN A 154 5.60 -23.56 -12.35
N LEU A 155 4.30 -23.81 -12.17
CA LEU A 155 3.75 -25.12 -11.81
C LEU A 155 3.42 -25.98 -13.04
N ASP A 156 3.63 -25.47 -14.25
CA ASP A 156 3.35 -26.19 -15.47
C ASP A 156 4.47 -27.19 -15.83
N GLU A 157 4.17 -28.07 -16.79
CA GLU A 157 5.13 -29.04 -17.35
C GLU A 157 5.94 -28.45 -18.51
N ILE A 158 5.73 -27.18 -18.83
CA ILE A 158 6.37 -26.48 -19.95
C ILE A 158 6.97 -25.15 -19.49
N ARG A 159 7.94 -24.66 -20.28
CA ARG A 159 8.53 -23.34 -20.11
C ARG A 159 7.56 -22.26 -20.59
N HIS A 160 7.48 -21.16 -19.84
CA HIS A 160 6.72 -19.97 -20.20
C HIS A 160 7.63 -18.74 -20.27
N GLU A 161 7.36 -17.85 -21.22
CA GLU A 161 7.89 -16.48 -21.23
C GLU A 161 6.86 -15.59 -20.53
N ILE A 162 7.23 -15.07 -19.37
CA ILE A 162 6.33 -14.40 -18.44
C ILE A 162 6.66 -12.92 -18.46
N LYS A 163 5.66 -12.12 -18.80
CA LYS A 163 5.66 -10.67 -18.67
C LYS A 163 5.23 -10.30 -17.26
N VAL A 164 6.12 -9.65 -16.52
CA VAL A 164 5.89 -9.21 -15.15
C VAL A 164 5.74 -7.70 -15.14
N LYS A 165 4.64 -7.18 -14.58
CA LYS A 165 4.46 -5.75 -14.33
C LYS A 165 4.33 -5.48 -12.84
N LEU A 166 4.98 -4.43 -12.37
CA LEU A 166 4.87 -3.93 -11.01
C LEU A 166 3.96 -2.69 -11.01
N PHE A 167 2.96 -2.70 -10.15
CA PHE A 167 2.07 -1.58 -9.88
C PHE A 167 2.40 -1.03 -8.50
N LEU A 168 2.70 0.27 -8.45
CA LEU A 168 3.05 0.99 -7.24
C LEU A 168 2.05 2.12 -7.01
N PRO A 169 1.73 2.42 -5.75
CA PRO A 169 1.15 3.71 -5.36
C PRO A 169 2.07 4.86 -5.78
N ARG A 170 1.49 6.04 -6.04
CA ARG A 170 2.18 7.23 -6.55
C ARG A 170 3.28 7.75 -5.63
N GLU A 171 3.25 7.38 -4.36
CA GLU A 171 4.23 7.76 -3.36
C GLU A 171 5.53 6.95 -3.47
N LEU A 172 5.51 5.86 -4.25
CA LEU A 172 6.64 4.97 -4.51
C LEU A 172 7.02 5.02 -5.99
N LYS A 173 8.29 4.71 -6.28
CA LYS A 173 8.81 4.73 -7.64
C LYS A 173 9.77 3.59 -7.90
N THR A 174 9.73 3.04 -9.11
CA THR A 174 10.80 2.22 -9.68
C THR A 174 11.25 2.77 -11.04
N ASN A 175 12.41 2.33 -11.51
CA ASN A 175 12.83 2.56 -12.90
C ASN A 175 12.39 1.42 -13.83
N ASP A 176 12.09 0.24 -13.27
CA ASP A 176 11.76 -0.96 -14.05
C ASP A 176 10.34 -1.43 -13.72
N TYR A 177 9.31 -0.79 -14.27
CA TYR A 177 7.92 -1.22 -14.02
C TYR A 177 7.54 -2.53 -14.71
N GLU A 178 8.30 -2.94 -15.72
CA GLU A 178 8.00 -4.10 -16.55
C GLU A 178 9.27 -4.89 -16.85
N LYS A 179 9.22 -6.21 -16.69
CA LYS A 179 10.30 -7.14 -17.00
C LYS A 179 9.73 -8.39 -17.65
N THR A 180 10.49 -9.00 -18.55
CA THR A 180 10.15 -10.31 -19.12
C THR A 180 11.18 -11.33 -18.67
N VAL A 181 10.71 -12.51 -18.27
CA VAL A 181 11.56 -13.62 -17.85
C VAL A 181 11.04 -14.92 -18.41
N ALA A 182 11.94 -15.79 -18.83
CA ALA A 182 11.59 -17.14 -19.20
C ALA A 182 11.81 -18.09 -18.02
N VAL A 183 10.77 -18.79 -17.59
CA VAL A 183 10.81 -19.70 -16.44
C VAL A 183 10.49 -21.11 -16.92
N ASN A 184 11.41 -22.04 -16.71
CA ASN A 184 11.29 -23.42 -17.15
C ASN A 184 10.16 -24.15 -16.41
N ALA A 185 9.80 -25.33 -16.94
CA ALA A 185 8.85 -26.23 -16.29
C ALA A 185 9.28 -26.51 -14.85
N LYS A 186 8.34 -26.41 -13.90
CA LYS A 186 8.57 -26.66 -12.46
C LYS A 186 9.64 -25.78 -11.79
N GLU A 187 10.13 -24.75 -12.45
CA GLU A 187 11.18 -23.87 -11.94
C GLU A 187 10.62 -22.82 -10.96
N LYS A 188 11.47 -22.43 -10.01
CA LYS A 188 11.32 -21.20 -9.22
C LYS A 188 12.36 -20.19 -9.70
N TYR A 189 11.91 -18.96 -9.93
CA TYR A 189 12.75 -17.86 -10.36
C TYR A 189 12.55 -16.68 -9.41
N GLN A 190 13.63 -16.01 -9.02
CA GLN A 190 13.58 -14.82 -8.18
C GLN A 190 13.91 -13.59 -9.01
N MET A 191 13.05 -12.58 -8.92
CA MET A 191 13.17 -11.31 -9.61
C MET A 191 13.20 -10.17 -8.60
N GLU A 192 14.04 -9.17 -8.87
CA GLU A 192 14.16 -7.98 -8.02
C GLU A 192 13.69 -6.71 -8.75
N PHE A 193 13.01 -5.85 -8.01
CA PHE A 193 12.66 -4.49 -8.41
C PHE A 193 13.24 -3.50 -7.42
N SER A 194 14.01 -2.51 -7.89
CA SER A 194 14.47 -1.44 -7.01
C SER A 194 13.35 -0.42 -6.83
N VAL A 195 12.83 -0.31 -5.62
CA VAL A 195 11.71 0.57 -5.27
C VAL A 195 12.22 1.65 -4.32
N SER A 196 11.94 2.90 -4.65
CA SER A 196 12.32 4.07 -3.87
C SER A 196 11.10 4.81 -3.34
N ASN A 197 11.29 5.43 -2.18
CA ASN A 197 10.32 6.35 -1.61
C ASN A 197 10.40 7.70 -2.35
N LEU A 198 9.31 8.12 -2.99
CA LEU A 198 9.20 9.42 -3.65
C LEU A 198 8.63 10.49 -2.71
N ALA A 199 7.53 10.18 -2.04
CA ALA A 199 6.78 11.13 -1.21
C ALA A 199 6.03 10.48 -0.03
N ALA A 200 6.26 9.19 0.23
CA ALA A 200 5.55 8.46 1.25
C ALA A 200 5.95 8.92 2.66
N LEU A 201 4.93 9.23 3.47
CA LEU A 201 5.11 9.65 4.85
C LEU A 201 5.54 8.49 5.76
N LYS A 202 6.41 8.80 6.72
CA LYS A 202 6.82 7.87 7.78
C LYS A 202 5.61 7.34 8.55
N GLY A 203 5.60 6.03 8.80
CA GLY A 203 4.50 5.32 9.46
C GLY A 203 3.43 4.80 8.48
N SER A 204 3.48 5.18 7.22
CA SER A 204 2.49 4.76 6.22
C SER A 204 2.74 3.34 5.71
N ALA A 205 1.67 2.69 5.26
CA ALA A 205 1.68 1.37 4.65
C ALA A 205 0.92 1.40 3.32
N TYR A 206 1.56 0.88 2.28
CA TYR A 206 1.09 0.94 0.90
C TYR A 206 0.95 -0.46 0.34
N VAL A 207 -0.17 -0.78 -0.30
CA VAL A 207 -0.29 -2.02 -1.06
C VAL A 207 0.54 -1.90 -2.33
N ILE A 208 1.33 -2.93 -2.64
CA ILE A 208 2.04 -3.09 -3.91
C ILE A 208 1.55 -4.36 -4.59
N LEU A 209 1.52 -4.36 -5.91
CA LEU A 209 0.91 -5.42 -6.72
C LEU A 209 1.82 -5.75 -7.89
N THR A 210 1.96 -7.03 -8.21
CA THR A 210 2.52 -7.47 -9.50
C THR A 210 1.50 -8.26 -10.30
N SER A 211 1.54 -8.14 -11.62
CA SER A 211 0.93 -9.09 -12.54
C SER A 211 1.99 -9.98 -13.18
N LEU A 212 1.61 -11.23 -13.44
CA LEU A 212 2.38 -12.20 -14.20
C LEU A 212 1.50 -12.64 -15.36
N GLU A 213 1.91 -12.35 -16.59
CA GLU A 213 1.14 -12.55 -17.80
C GLU A 213 1.91 -13.44 -18.77
N TYR A 214 1.24 -14.39 -19.43
CA TYR A 214 1.81 -15.17 -20.53
C TYR A 214 0.70 -15.67 -21.46
N ASP A 215 1.08 -15.93 -22.71
CA ASP A 215 0.17 -16.51 -23.70
C ASP A 215 0.54 -17.97 -23.95
N TYR A 216 -0.47 -18.84 -23.99
CA TYR A 216 -0.27 -20.25 -24.29
C TYR A 216 -1.50 -20.84 -24.98
N ASN A 217 -1.28 -21.65 -26.02
CA ASN A 217 -2.36 -22.29 -26.80
C ASN A 217 -3.49 -21.32 -27.22
N ASN A 218 -3.12 -20.15 -27.74
CA ASN A 218 -4.05 -19.11 -28.21
C ASN A 218 -4.99 -18.56 -27.11
N MET A 219 -4.56 -18.61 -25.86
CA MET A 219 -5.25 -18.02 -24.72
C MET A 219 -4.29 -17.18 -23.88
N HIS A 220 -4.83 -16.14 -23.26
CA HIS A 220 -4.09 -15.27 -22.35
C HIS A 220 -4.27 -15.74 -20.90
N TYR A 221 -3.16 -15.85 -20.17
CA TYR A 221 -3.13 -16.27 -18.77
C TYR A 221 -2.54 -15.14 -17.92
N SER A 222 -3.15 -14.91 -16.76
CA SER A 222 -2.58 -14.02 -15.76
C SER A 222 -2.76 -14.51 -14.34
N SER A 223 -1.84 -14.11 -13.48
CA SER A 223 -1.97 -14.14 -12.03
C SER A 223 -1.45 -12.84 -11.44
N GLN A 224 -1.79 -12.61 -10.17
CA GLN A 224 -1.39 -11.41 -9.44
C GLN A 224 -0.84 -11.80 -8.07
N ALA A 225 0.09 -11.00 -7.56
CA ALA A 225 0.62 -11.11 -6.20
C ALA A 225 0.65 -9.74 -5.53
N THR A 226 0.33 -9.69 -4.25
CA THR A 226 0.29 -8.45 -3.47
C THR A 226 1.21 -8.52 -2.27
N ALA A 227 1.80 -7.39 -1.90
CA ALA A 227 2.50 -7.20 -0.63
C ALA A 227 2.22 -5.82 -0.07
N VAL A 228 2.74 -5.55 1.13
CA VAL A 228 2.70 -4.22 1.75
C VAL A 228 4.10 -3.65 1.79
N ALA A 229 4.24 -2.39 1.37
CA ALA A 229 5.41 -1.57 1.56
C ALA A 229 5.19 -0.66 2.77
N LYS A 230 6.01 -0.83 3.81
CA LYS A 230 5.98 -0.02 5.02
C LYS A 230 7.08 1.03 4.98
N VAL A 231 6.73 2.27 5.28
CA VAL A 231 7.69 3.39 5.27
C VAL A 231 8.01 3.81 6.69
N GLY A 232 9.28 3.77 7.06
CA GLY A 232 9.73 4.21 8.37
C GLY A 232 11.16 3.81 8.68
N ASP A 233 11.63 4.20 9.86
CA ASP A 233 12.98 3.83 10.28
C ASP A 233 13.03 2.31 10.44
N ALA A 234 14.12 1.70 9.96
CA ALA A 234 14.47 0.33 10.35
C ALA A 234 14.33 0.26 11.88
N THR A 235 13.45 -0.62 12.35
CA THR A 235 13.04 -0.81 13.75
C THR A 235 14.06 -0.21 14.72
N ILE A 236 13.77 0.98 15.26
CA ILE A 236 14.51 1.45 16.43
C ILE A 236 14.25 0.39 17.49
N PRO A 237 15.28 -0.32 18.01
CA PRO A 237 15.05 -1.31 19.04
C PRO A 237 14.28 -0.62 20.17
N GLN A 238 13.09 -1.12 20.44
CA GLN A 238 12.08 -0.57 21.36
C GLN A 238 12.55 -0.49 22.83
N ASN A 239 13.82 -0.82 23.08
CA ASN A 239 14.48 -0.92 24.38
C ASN A 239 15.58 0.13 24.59
N PHE A 240 15.46 1.35 24.06
CA PHE A 240 16.42 2.40 24.41
C PHE A 240 15.91 3.23 25.60
N PRO A 241 16.54 3.13 26.80
CA PRO A 241 15.95 3.56 28.07
C PRO A 241 16.04 5.07 28.32
N TRP A 242 15.95 5.91 27.29
CA TRP A 242 16.02 7.38 27.44
C TRP A 242 14.94 7.88 28.41
N ILE A 243 13.73 7.32 28.32
CA ILE A 243 12.65 7.62 29.27
C ILE A 243 13.02 7.23 30.70
N HIS A 244 13.66 6.08 30.93
CA HIS A 244 14.08 5.67 32.28
C HIS A 244 15.24 6.54 32.80
N ILE A 245 16.18 6.94 31.94
CA ILE A 245 17.29 7.83 32.29
C ILE A 245 16.76 9.23 32.62
N SER A 246 15.84 9.77 31.83
CA SER A 246 15.22 11.08 32.08
C SER A 246 14.40 11.09 33.37
N ILE A 247 13.62 10.03 33.63
CA ILE A 247 12.87 9.87 34.89
C ILE A 247 13.84 9.76 36.08
N PHE A 248 14.90 8.96 35.96
CA PHE A 248 15.90 8.82 37.03
C PHE A 248 16.61 10.14 37.32
N LEU A 249 17.02 10.88 36.28
CA LEU A 249 17.67 12.19 36.42
C LEU A 249 16.74 13.20 37.11
N LEU A 250 15.45 13.20 36.75
CA LEU A 250 14.43 14.04 37.40
C LEU A 250 14.26 13.69 38.89
N ILE A 251 14.27 12.40 39.24
CA ILE A 251 14.19 11.94 40.64
C ILE A 251 15.45 12.37 41.43
N VAL A 252 16.64 12.23 40.85
CA VAL A 252 17.90 12.63 41.51
C VAL A 252 17.94 14.14 41.75
N ILE A 253 17.57 14.94 40.74
CA ILE A 253 17.45 16.40 40.85
C ILE A 253 16.43 16.76 41.94
N PHE A 254 15.29 16.08 41.99
CA PHE A 254 14.26 16.29 43.02
C PHE A 254 14.78 16.03 44.44
N ILE A 255 15.47 14.91 44.66
CA ILE A 255 16.05 14.57 45.97
C ILE A 255 17.08 15.62 46.40
N TYR A 256 17.96 16.04 45.48
CA TYR A 256 18.95 17.09 45.74
C TYR A 256 18.30 18.40 46.20
N PHE A 257 17.26 18.87 45.51
CA PHE A 257 16.55 20.09 45.89
C PHE A 257 15.77 19.95 47.22
N GLN A 258 15.20 18.78 47.52
CA GLN A 258 14.56 18.50 48.81
C GLN A 258 15.56 18.64 49.97
N ILE A 259 16.74 18.02 49.86
CA ILE A 259 17.78 18.04 50.89
C ILE A 259 18.32 19.47 51.06
N LYS A 260 18.63 20.18 49.97
CA LYS A 260 19.11 21.57 50.02
C LYS A 260 18.08 22.52 50.66
N SER A 261 16.79 22.34 50.38
CA SER A 261 15.73 23.18 50.97
C SER A 261 15.54 22.96 52.48
N LYS A 262 15.85 21.76 52.99
CA LYS A 262 15.85 21.47 54.43
C LYS A 262 17.11 21.98 55.13
N ALA A 263 18.25 21.99 54.45
CA ALA A 263 19.51 22.50 55.00
C ALA A 263 19.54 24.04 55.16
N GLY A 264 18.79 24.78 54.35
CA GLY A 264 18.67 26.25 54.43
C GLY A 264 17.56 26.78 55.34
N ARG A 265 16.92 25.92 56.16
CA ARG A 265 15.87 26.28 57.13
C ARG A 265 16.30 26.08 58.60
N LYS A 266 17.60 26.25 58.88
CA LYS A 266 18.10 26.42 60.25
C LYS A 266 18.53 27.86 60.45
#